data_AF-A0A2P2NJG6-F1
#
_entry.id   AF-A0A2P2NJG6-F1
#
_cell.length_a   1.000
_cell.length_b   1.000
_cell.length_c   1.000
_cell.angle_alpha   90.00
_cell.angle_beta   90.00
_cell.angle_gamma   90.00
#
_symmetry.space_group_name_H-M   'P 1'
#
loop_
_entity.id
_entity.type
_entity.pdbx_description
1 polymer ?
#
loop_
_entity_poly.entity_id
_entity_poly.type
_entity_poly.pdbx_seq_one_letter_code
_entity_poly.pdbx_strand_id
1 'polypeptide(L)' 'MFSIGQTLRIRVGPLKGYLCRVLAVRRYDVAVKLDSQQKVLTVKCENLSELRVKASAMPFKYMFHRPS' A
#
# COMPACT_ATOMS: atom_id res chain seq x y z
N MET A 1 6.45 0.68 4.18
CA MET A 1 5.72 1.97 4.16
C MET A 1 4.86 1.93 2.92
N PHE A 2 3.54 2.07 3.02
CA PHE A 2 2.66 1.94 1.85
C PHE A 2 2.67 3.22 1.00
N SER A 3 2.60 3.08 -0.31
CA SER A 3 2.53 4.20 -1.25
C SER A 3 1.16 4.28 -1.93
N ILE A 4 0.72 5.49 -2.26
CA ILE A 4 -0.51 5.70 -3.06
C ILE A 4 -0.32 5.08 -4.45
N GLY A 5 -1.35 4.41 -4.96
CA GLY A 5 -1.32 3.71 -6.23
C GLY A 5 -0.69 2.31 -6.17
N GLN A 6 -0.13 1.90 -5.03
CA GLN A 6 0.44 0.57 -4.83
C GLN A 6 -0.65 -0.48 -4.67
N THR A 7 -0.40 -1.68 -5.21
CA THR A 7 -1.30 -2.83 -5.05
C THR A 7 -0.92 -3.61 -3.80
N LEU A 8 -1.89 -3.79 -2.90
CA LEU A 8 -1.78 -4.53 -1.65
C LEU A 8 -2.73 -5.72 -1.66
N ARG A 9 -2.46 -6.68 -0.80
CA ARG A 9 -3.31 -7.84 -0.58
C ARG A 9 -3.79 -7.87 0.86
N ILE A 10 -5.10 -7.99 1.02
CA ILE A 10 -5.73 -8.09 2.33
C ILE A 10 -5.40 -9.48 2.90
N ARG A 11 -4.84 -9.55 4.11
CA ARG A 11 -4.56 -10.84 4.78
C ARG A 11 -5.56 -11.22 5.87
N VAL A 12 -6.35 -10.25 6.34
CA VAL A 12 -7.25 -10.40 7.48
C VAL A 12 -8.62 -9.82 7.15
N GLY A 13 -9.69 -10.44 7.67
CA GLY A 13 -11.06 -10.01 7.48
C GLY A 13 -11.81 -10.73 6.34
N PRO A 14 -13.06 -10.33 6.06
CA PRO A 14 -13.93 -10.99 5.07
C PRO A 14 -13.41 -10.89 3.63
N LEU A 15 -12.51 -9.93 3.39
CA LEU A 15 -11.89 -9.66 2.09
C LEU A 15 -10.46 -10.22 2.01
N LYS A 16 -10.11 -11.18 2.88
CA LYS A 16 -8.82 -11.86 2.84
C LYS A 16 -8.58 -12.50 1.46
N GLY A 17 -7.40 -12.27 0.91
CA GLY A 17 -7.01 -12.77 -0.42
C GLY A 17 -7.29 -11.80 -1.56
N TYR A 18 -8.13 -10.78 -1.36
CA TYR A 18 -8.44 -9.80 -2.39
C TYR A 18 -7.29 -8.81 -2.62
N LEU A 19 -7.19 -8.37 -3.88
CA LEU A 19 -6.29 -7.32 -4.32
C LEU A 19 -6.96 -5.95 -4.19
N CYS A 20 -6.19 -4.99 -3.70
CA CYS A 20 -6.65 -3.62 -3.51
C CYS A 20 -5.55 -2.63 -3.86
N ARG A 21 -5.95 -1.42 -4.26
CA ARG A 21 -5.05 -0.35 -4.65
C ARG A 21 -5.13 0.79 -3.67
N VAL A 22 -3.99 1.25 -3.16
CA VAL A 22 -3.95 2.34 -2.17
C VAL A 22 -4.41 3.64 -2.82
N LEU A 23 -5.39 4.29 -2.19
CA LEU A 23 -5.83 5.64 -2.56
C LEU A 23 -5.26 6.69 -1.61
N ALA A 24 -5.22 6.39 -0.31
CA ALA A 24 -4.65 7.28 0.69
C ALA A 24 -4.09 6.49 1.88
N VAL A 25 -3.01 6.98 2.47
CA VAL A 25 -2.38 6.40 3.66
C VAL A 25 -2.47 7.42 4.80
N ARG A 26 -3.16 7.05 5.87
CA ARG A 26 -3.11 7.75 7.17
C ARG A 26 -2.25 6.92 8.14
N ARG A 27 -1.92 7.48 9.30
CA ARG A 27 -0.99 6.85 10.28
C ARG A 27 -1.36 5.40 10.60
N TYR A 28 -2.63 5.11 10.86
CA TYR A 28 -3.13 3.77 11.19
C TYR A 28 -4.09 3.20 10.15
N ASP A 29 -4.79 4.08 9.43
CA ASP A 29 -5.83 3.73 8.48
C ASP A 29 -5.37 3.97 7.04
N VAL A 30 -5.65 3.03 6.16
CA VAL A 30 -5.32 3.14 4.74
C VAL A 30 -6.61 3.02 3.94
N ALA A 31 -6.91 4.03 3.14
CA ALA A 31 -7.99 3.96 2.17
C ALA A 31 -7.48 3.22 0.94
N VAL A 32 -8.10 2.10 0.63
CA VAL A 32 -7.78 1.28 -0.54
C VAL A 32 -9.04 1.06 -1.39
N LYS A 33 -8.87 0.96 -2.70
CA LYS A 33 -9.92 0.54 -3.63
C LYS A 33 -9.77 -0.94 -3.92
N LEU A 34 -10.79 -1.74 -3.69
CA LEU A 34 -10.84 -3.12 -4.19
C LEU A 34 -10.99 -3.11 -5.70
N ASP A 35 -10.11 -3.80 -6.41
CA ASP A 35 -10.17 -3.87 -7.87
C ASP A 35 -11.41 -4.67 -8.33
N SER A 36 -11.68 -5.78 -7.65
CA SER A 36 -12.79 -6.68 -7.96
C SER A 36 -14.19 -6.10 -7.74
N GLN A 37 -14.36 -5.14 -6.83
CA GLN A 37 -15.67 -4.55 -6.50
C GLN A 37 -15.75 -3.05 -6.81
N GLN A 38 -14.67 -2.45 -7.31
CA GLN A 38 -14.51 -0.99 -7.46
C GLN A 38 -14.92 -0.19 -6.21
N LYS A 39 -14.82 -0.83 -5.03
CA LYS A 39 -15.30 -0.32 -3.75
C LYS A 39 -14.16 0.28 -2.96
N VAL A 40 -14.36 1.48 -2.43
CA VAL A 40 -13.41 2.13 -1.52
C VAL A 40 -13.64 1.64 -0.10
N LEU A 41 -12.56 1.24 0.57
CA LEU A 41 -12.58 0.73 1.92
C LEU A 41 -11.45 1.35 2.73
N THR A 42 -11.73 1.61 4.00
CA THR A 42 -10.73 2.00 4.97
C THR A 42 -10.34 0.75 5.75
N VAL A 43 -9.08 0.35 5.61
CA VAL A 43 -8.53 -0.82 6.28
C VAL A 43 -7.29 -0.41 7.03
N LYS A 44 -7.13 -0.95 8.23
CA LYS A 44 -5.94 -0.70 9.03
C LYS A 44 -4.71 -1.27 8.33
N CYS A 45 -3.59 -0.56 8.47
CA CYS A 45 -2.29 -0.99 7.97
C CYS A 45 -1.91 -2.40 8.47
N GLU A 46 -2.37 -2.76 9.66
CA GLU A 46 -2.20 -4.06 10.34
C GLU A 46 -2.82 -5.24 9.56
N ASN A 47 -3.94 -4.98 8.88
CA ASN A 47 -4.71 -6.00 8.15
C ASN A 47 -4.26 -6.15 6.69
N LEU A 48 -3.46 -5.20 6.22
CA LEU A 48 -2.94 -5.14 4.87
C LEU A 48 -1.57 -5.79 4.81
N SER A 49 -1.31 -6.52 3.74
CA SER A 49 0.06 -6.88 3.39
C SER A 49 0.45 -6.31 2.06
N GLU A 50 1.64 -5.74 2.08
CA GLU A 50 2.36 -5.46 0.87
C GLU A 50 2.52 -6.75 0.08
N LEU A 51 1.99 -6.75 -1.14
CA LEU A 51 2.47 -7.66 -2.14
C LEU A 51 3.90 -7.21 -2.38
N ARG A 52 4.86 -7.96 -1.81
CA ARG A 52 6.26 -7.84 -2.18
C ARG A 52 6.41 -8.27 -3.63
N VAL A 53 5.91 -7.44 -4.55
CA VAL A 53 6.48 -7.38 -5.89
C VAL A 53 7.89 -6.89 -5.62
N LYS A 54 8.89 -7.69 -5.98
CA LYS A 54 10.30 -7.28 -5.98
C LYS A 54 10.46 -6.06 -6.90
N ALA A 55 10.08 -4.89 -6.44
CA ALA A 55 10.51 -3.63 -6.98
C ALA A 55 11.63 -3.16 -6.06
N SER A 56 12.85 -3.57 -6.44
CA SER A 56 14.04 -2.79 -6.15
C SER A 56 13.78 -1.38 -6.68
N ALA A 57 13.31 -0.47 -5.84
CA ALA A 57 13.14 0.93 -6.19
C ALA A 57 13.21 1.75 -4.89
N MET A 58 14.45 1.95 -4.47
CA MET A 58 15.01 3.08 -3.73
C MET A 58 14.15 3.74 -2.62
N PRO A 59 14.66 3.80 -1.38
CA PRO A 59 14.16 4.80 -0.44
C PRO A 59 14.44 6.21 -1.00
N PHE A 60 13.40 6.93 -1.42
CA PHE A 60 13.41 8.37 -1.69
C PHE A 60 13.66 9.16 -0.39
N LYS A 61 14.78 8.92 0.31
CA LYS A 61 15.15 9.76 1.46
C LYS A 61 16.63 10.01 1.69
N TYR A 62 17.59 9.43 0.96
CA TYR A 62 19.00 9.82 1.13
C TYR A 62 19.80 9.74 -0.19
N MET A 63 19.51 10.64 -1.13
CA MET A 63 20.52 11.09 -2.12
C MET A 63 20.62 12.61 -2.08
N PHE A 64 21.01 13.17 -0.93
CA PHE A 64 21.75 14.42 -0.92
C PHE A 64 23.23 14.05 -1.07
N HIS A 65 23.68 13.81 -2.30
CA HIS A 65 25.09 13.71 -2.62
C HIS A 65 25.39 14.58 -3.84
N ARG A 66 25.74 15.84 -3.57
CA ARG A 66 26.67 16.72 -4.30
C ARG A 66 26.66 18.06 -3.55
N PRO A 67 27.81 18.57 -3.08
CA PRO A 67 28.82 19.16 -3.97
C PRO A 67 30.26 18.74 -3.52
N SER A 68 31.38 18.92 -4.22
CA SER A 68 31.80 19.61 -5.45
C SER A 68 32.88 18.75 -6.13
#